data_AF-A0A7L2PBE5-F1
#
_entry.id   AF-A0A7L2PBE5-F1
#
_cell.length_a   1.000
_cell.length_b   1.000
_cell.length_c   1.000
_cell.angle_alpha   90.00
_cell.angle_beta   90.00
_cell.angle_gamma   90.00
#
_symmetry.space_group_name_H-M   'P 1'
#
loop_
_entity.id
_entity.type
_entity.pdbx_description
1 polymer ?
#
loop_
_entity_poly.entity_id
_entity_poly.type
_entity_poly.pdbx_seq_one_letter_code
_entity_poly.pdbx_strand_id
1 'polypeptide(L)' 'DQVLRVLPRNEEQLTVLRALGEQGEPQVDFWRRPHRPALLVDLRVPYANLQEIKSLLDSHNFSYSVMIEDVQ' A
#
# COMPACT_ATOMS: atom_id res chain seq x y z
N ASP A 1 -8.27 -10.60 3.95
CA ASP A 1 -7.42 -9.51 3.42
C ASP A 1 -7.28 -8.44 4.47
N GLN A 2 -6.25 -7.60 4.37
CA GLN A 2 -6.02 -6.52 5.32
C GLN A 2 -5.95 -5.19 4.58
N VAL A 3 -6.59 -4.14 5.12
CA VAL A 3 -6.48 -2.79 4.55
C VAL A 3 -5.39 -2.03 5.29
N LEU A 4 -4.32 -1.71 4.57
CA LEU A 4 -3.25 -0.86 5.03
C LEU A 4 -3.49 0.57 4.54
N ARG A 5 -3.39 1.52 5.45
CA ARG A 5 -3.35 2.95 5.16
C ARG A 5 -1.91 3.39 5.18
N VAL A 6 -1.40 3.87 4.07
CA VAL A 6 -0.04 4.41 3.93
C VAL A 6 -0.11 5.92 3.70
N LEU A 7 0.90 6.64 4.19
CA LEU A 7 1.09 8.06 3.91
C LEU A 7 2.42 8.27 3.18
N PRO A 8 2.42 8.35 1.83
CA PRO A 8 3.61 8.71 1.08
C PRO A 8 4.07 10.12 1.46
N ARG A 9 5.34 10.28 1.81
CA ARG A 9 5.94 11.57 2.19
C ARG A 9 6.58 12.31 1.02
N ASN A 10 6.95 11.59 -0.04
CA ASN A 10 7.63 12.13 -1.22
C ASN A 10 7.13 11.47 -2.52
N GLU A 11 7.61 11.97 -3.66
CA GLU A 11 7.24 11.43 -4.98
C GLU A 11 7.83 10.05 -5.26
N GLU A 12 8.97 9.71 -4.65
CA GLU A 12 9.59 8.39 -4.78
C GLU A 12 8.66 7.31 -4.20
N GLN A 13 8.20 7.53 -2.97
CA GLN A 13 7.20 6.69 -2.32
C GLN A 13 5.90 6.63 -3.13
N LEU A 14 5.47 7.75 -3.71
CA LEU A 14 4.29 7.74 -4.58
C LEU A 14 4.50 6.86 -5.82
N THR A 15 5.71 6.88 -6.39
CA THR A 15 6.09 6.07 -7.56
C THR A 15 6.08 4.58 -7.22
N VAL A 16 6.60 4.20 -6.05
CA VAL A 16 6.54 2.81 -5.57
C VAL A 16 5.10 2.32 -5.44
N LEU A 17 4.20 3.14 -4.86
CA LEU A 17 2.78 2.80 -4.75
C LEU A 17 2.09 2.69 -6.11
N ARG A 18 2.46 3.53 -7.09
CA ARG A 18 1.94 3.41 -8.46
C ARG A 18 2.42 2.14 -9.12
N ALA A 19 3.71 1.83 -9.01
CA ALA A 19 4.29 0.61 -9.55
C ALA A 19 3.62 -0.64 -8.97
N LEU A 20 3.29 -0.66 -7.67
CA LEU A 20 2.52 -1.74 -7.04
C LEU A 20 1.14 -1.98 -7.67
N GLY A 21 0.51 -0.93 -8.20
CA GLY A 21 -0.78 -1.05 -8.91
C GLY A 21 -0.65 -1.35 -10.40
N GLU A 22 0.54 -1.18 -10.97
CA GLU A 22 0.84 -1.47 -12.38
C GLU A 22 1.49 -2.84 -12.58
N GLN A 23 2.09 -3.41 -11.53
CA GLN A 23 2.47 -4.82 -11.48
C GLN A 23 1.15 -5.63 -11.53
N GLY A 24 0.94 -6.42 -12.60
CA GLY A 24 -0.36 -6.99 -12.98
C GLY A 24 -1.18 -7.75 -11.91
N GLU A 25 -2.41 -8.11 -12.27
CA GLU A 25 -3.52 -8.52 -11.40
C GLU A 25 -3.27 -9.76 -10.49
N PRO A 26 -3.69 -9.69 -9.21
CA PRO A 26 -3.47 -8.55 -8.32
C PRO A 26 -2.57 -8.95 -7.15
N GLN A 27 -1.50 -8.18 -6.93
CA GLN A 27 -0.75 -8.24 -5.67
C GLN A 27 -1.41 -7.41 -4.55
N VAL A 28 -2.07 -6.29 -4.88
CA VAL A 28 -2.81 -5.40 -3.96
C VAL A 28 -3.95 -4.66 -4.68
N ASP A 29 -5.00 -4.29 -3.94
CA ASP A 29 -6.17 -3.53 -4.40
C ASP A 29 -6.15 -2.11 -3.81
N PHE A 30 -6.14 -1.06 -4.62
CA PHE A 30 -6.20 0.32 -4.11
C PHE A 30 -7.64 0.78 -3.86
N TRP A 31 -8.04 0.83 -2.58
CA TRP A 31 -9.29 1.48 -2.15
C TRP A 31 -9.22 3.00 -2.28
N ARG A 32 -8.05 3.58 -2.03
CA ARG A 32 -7.78 5.00 -2.24
C ARG A 32 -6.45 5.17 -2.97
N ARG A 33 -6.50 5.65 -4.20
CA ARG A 33 -5.34 5.67 -5.11
C ARG A 33 -4.28 6.71 -4.70
N PRO A 34 -2.99 6.42 -4.96
CA PRO A 34 -1.90 7.37 -4.78
C PRO A 34 -1.99 8.53 -5.79
N HIS A 35 -2.51 9.68 -5.36
CA HIS A 35 -2.59 10.89 -6.19
C HIS A 35 -1.39 11.83 -6.02
N ARG A 36 -1.06 12.21 -4.79
CA ARG A 36 -0.01 13.17 -4.45
C ARG A 36 0.69 12.76 -3.15
N PRO A 37 1.93 13.20 -2.90
CA PRO A 37 2.55 13.08 -1.59
C PRO A 37 1.69 13.75 -0.51
N ALA A 38 1.83 13.30 0.73
CA ALA A 38 1.07 13.72 1.91
C ALA A 38 -0.45 13.48 1.83
N LEU A 39 -0.94 12.71 0.84
CA LEU A 39 -2.30 12.20 0.82
C LEU A 39 -2.33 10.74 1.26
N LEU A 40 -3.32 10.40 2.08
CA LEU A 40 -3.54 9.02 2.52
C LEU A 40 -3.89 8.14 1.32
N VAL A 41 -3.31 6.95 1.31
CA VAL A 41 -3.54 5.91 0.32
C VAL A 41 -3.96 4.66 1.08
N ASP A 42 -5.06 4.06 0.65
CA ASP A 42 -5.64 2.87 1.29
C ASP A 42 -5.49 1.71 0.30
N LEU A 43 -4.78 0.67 0.72
CA LEU A 43 -4.49 -0.53 -0.07
C LEU A 43 -4.99 -1.76 0.69
N ARG A 44 -5.89 -2.51 0.05
CA ARG A 44 -6.27 -3.86 0.45
C ARG A 44 -5.21 -4.83 -0.04
N VAL A 45 -4.64 -5.58 0.87
CA VAL A 45 -3.59 -6.55 0.60
C VAL A 45 -4.12 -7.95 0.91
N PRO A 46 -4.07 -8.89 -0.03
CA PRO A 46 -4.34 -10.29 0.25
C PRO A 46 -3.37 -10.83 1.30
N TYR A 47 -3.85 -11.69 2.20
CA TYR A 47 -3.00 -12.27 3.25
C TYR A 47 -1.78 -13.01 2.68
N ALA A 48 -1.93 -13.62 1.50
CA ALA A 48 -0.85 -14.30 0.78
C ALA A 48 0.36 -13.38 0.51
N ASN A 49 0.12 -12.08 0.30
CA ASN A 49 1.14 -11.10 -0.09
C ASN A 49 1.43 -10.08 1.03
N LEU A 50 0.74 -10.18 2.17
CA LEU A 50 0.83 -9.19 3.25
C LEU A 50 2.26 -9.00 3.76
N GLN A 51 3.00 -10.09 3.92
CA GLN A 51 4.38 -10.05 4.44
C GLN A 51 5.34 -9.41 3.44
N GLU A 52 5.17 -9.68 2.15
CA GLU A 52 5.96 -9.08 1.07
C GLU A 52 5.70 -7.58 0.96
N ILE A 53 4.42 -7.17 0.97
CA ILE A 53 4.04 -5.77 0.92
C ILE A 53 4.51 -5.00 2.15
N LYS A 54 4.37 -5.56 3.37
CA LYS A 54 4.90 -4.92 4.59
C LYS A 54 6.41 -4.73 4.51
N SER A 55 7.15 -5.77 4.10
CA SER A 55 8.61 -5.70 3.96
C SER A 55 9.05 -4.65 2.94
N LEU A 56 8.31 -4.52 1.82
CA LEU A 56 8.54 -3.49 0.82
C LEU A 56 8.26 -2.09 1.40
N LEU A 57 7.15 -1.91 2.10
CA LEU A 57 6.81 -0.65 2.76
C LEU A 57 7.88 -0.25 3.80
N ASP A 58 8.34 -1.20 4.62
CA ASP A 58 9.39 -0.99 5.63
C ASP A 58 10.74 -0.64 4.98
N SER A 59 11.12 -1.34 3.89
CA SER A 59 12.33 -1.06 3.10
C SER A 59 12.36 0.35 2.50
N HIS A 60 11.19 0.85 2.10
CA HIS A 60 11.03 2.21 1.56
C HIS A 60 10.66 3.25 2.63
N ASN A 61 10.78 2.91 3.93
CA ASN A 61 10.49 3.79 5.07
C ASN A 61 9.08 4.40 5.02
N PHE A 62 8.07 3.65 4.56
CA PHE A 62 6.69 4.10 4.61
C PHE A 62 6.16 4.11 6.03
N SER A 63 5.40 5.15 6.35
CA SER A 63 4.53 5.13 7.53
C SER A 63 3.20 4.51 7.11
N TYR A 64 2.85 3.38 7.73
CA TYR A 64 1.60 2.70 7.48
C TYR A 64 0.88 2.31 8.77
N SER A 65 -0.41 2.13 8.67
CA SER A 65 -1.27 1.67 9.77
C SER A 65 -2.30 0.71 9.24
N VAL A 66 -2.69 -0.26 10.07
CA VAL A 66 -3.75 -1.19 9.72
C VAL A 66 -5.08 -0.49 9.95
N MET A 67 -5.84 -0.28 8.88
CA MET A 67 -7.17 0.31 8.97
C MET A 67 -8.22 -0.77 9.26
N ILE A 68 -8.11 -1.91 8.58
CA ILE A 68 -9.00 -3.06 8.75
C ILE A 68 -8.11 -4.29 8.87
N GLU A 69 -8.17 -4.95 10.02
CA GLU A 69 -7.34 -6.14 10.31
C GLU A 69 -7.76 -7.35 9.51
N ASP A 70 -9.07 -7.55 9.30
CA ASP A 70 -9.61 -8.62 8.49
C ASP A 70 -10.87 -8.15 7.73
N VAL A 71 -10.89 -8.36 6.41
CA VAL A 71 -12.00 -8.05 5.48
C VAL A 71 -12.86 -9.31 5.20
N GLN A 72 -12.86 -10.31 6.09
CA GLN A 72 -13.73 -11.50 6.03
C GLN A 72 -15.22 -11.16 6.17
#